data_AF-K2D5K0-F1
#
_entry.id   AF-K2D5K0-F1
#
_cell.length_a   1.000
_cell.length_b   1.000
_cell.length_c   1.000
_cell.angle_alpha   90.00
_cell.angle_beta   90.00
_cell.angle_gamma   90.00
#
_symmetry.space_group_name_H-M   'P 1'
#
loop_
_entity.id
_entity.type
_entity.pdbx_description
1 polymer ?
#
loop_
_entity_poly.entity_id
_entity_poly.type
_entity_poly.pdbx_seq_one_letter_code
_entity_poly.pdbx_strand_id
1 'polypeptide(L)'
;MQQEHLVTANIFELRLKWLVPFSACVFVAVLLLGSQNLLLHLPGPALMVTALFSFFIAVCLIAGYFTDRLAVAMQICYPTFVLWCYPMTVVSAVTVCAWLFLGLSNYLLGRGFWSNWLGLTGQDTTSFFFACFASMLIAVTLQFASSIIHVFNWILEISRGNAQKISLELMKPAVEPQGDLGDTLERLRYNGEQTKNSRMRATRLNRLALLGVFLFSLTLASWVVFFRPALILYYRAEIQLRTYLEPAAAYETLRHLSERFPDYRYMDSVTYRMAWILDRRLNEFEKARDSYETFIKRFGKHNVWADEAIASLVRLSLDKLNNPDQALYWTSEYLNTSPDGIMAPHMYLYRIRAYKQKNQPELAQKEMETAQRLYLNQKIQVINSEDRLIDLVSFADAVQAEINAGLQ
;
A
#
# COMPACT_ATOMS: atom_id res chain seq x y z
N MET A 1 -42.14 25.18 11.96
CA MET A 1 -41.28 24.10 12.49
C MET A 1 -40.78 23.10 11.43
N GLN A 2 -40.97 23.30 10.12
CA GLN A 2 -40.62 22.30 9.09
C GLN A 2 -39.35 22.60 8.26
N GLN A 3 -38.65 23.72 8.50
CA GLN A 3 -37.47 24.14 7.71
C GLN A 3 -36.12 24.01 8.44
N GLU A 4 -36.10 23.67 9.73
CA GLU A 4 -34.84 23.46 10.48
C GLU A 4 -34.33 22.02 10.43
N HIS A 5 -35.15 21.08 9.96
CA HIS A 5 -34.67 19.86 9.33
C HIS A 5 -34.22 20.16 7.90
N LEU A 6 -33.24 21.06 7.76
CA LEU A 6 -32.40 21.07 6.57
C LEU A 6 -31.72 19.70 6.57
N VAL A 7 -32.32 18.83 5.77
CA VAL A 7 -32.08 17.42 5.54
C VAL A 7 -30.61 17.09 5.83
N THR A 8 -30.34 16.63 7.05
CA THR A 8 -29.05 16.01 7.40
C THR A 8 -28.73 14.90 6.41
N ALA A 9 -29.74 14.26 5.83
CA ALA A 9 -29.59 13.33 4.71
C ALA A 9 -28.86 13.92 3.49
N ASN A 10 -28.90 15.22 3.17
CA ASN A 10 -28.19 15.81 2.02
C ASN A 10 -26.68 15.90 2.27
N ILE A 11 -26.25 16.31 3.47
CA ILE A 11 -24.83 16.33 3.85
C ILE A 11 -24.29 14.90 3.98
N PHE A 12 -25.14 13.94 4.34
CA PHE A 12 -24.78 12.53 4.48
C PHE A 12 -24.83 11.75 3.15
N GLU A 13 -25.75 12.05 2.23
CA GLU A 13 -25.81 11.46 0.87
C GLU A 13 -24.59 11.86 0.04
N LEU A 14 -24.09 13.09 0.23
CA LEU A 14 -22.84 13.57 -0.38
C LEU A 14 -21.60 12.75 0.06
N ARG A 15 -21.65 12.06 1.23
CA ARG A 15 -20.50 11.31 1.80
C ARG A 15 -20.25 9.96 1.15
N LEU A 16 -21.28 9.29 0.65
CA LEU A 16 -21.17 7.94 0.07
C LEU A 16 -21.15 7.97 -1.46
N LYS A 17 -21.99 8.81 -2.08
CA LYS A 17 -22.16 8.87 -3.55
C LYS A 17 -20.85 9.21 -4.28
N TRP A 18 -20.00 10.04 -3.69
CA TRP A 18 -18.74 10.45 -4.31
C TRP A 18 -17.54 9.60 -3.90
N LEU A 19 -17.63 8.84 -2.81
CA LEU A 19 -16.47 8.14 -2.26
C LEU A 19 -16.06 6.94 -3.12
N VAL A 20 -17.02 6.20 -3.66
CA VAL A 20 -16.76 5.08 -4.58
C VAL A 20 -16.11 5.54 -5.88
N PRO A 21 -16.69 6.50 -6.64
CA PRO A 21 -16.04 6.98 -7.87
C PRO A 21 -14.75 7.78 -7.60
N PHE A 22 -14.65 8.54 -6.51
CA PHE A 22 -13.43 9.28 -6.16
C PHE A 22 -12.31 8.35 -5.71
N SER A 23 -12.60 7.33 -4.88
CA SER A 23 -11.63 6.30 -4.52
C SER A 23 -11.19 5.51 -5.75
N ALA A 24 -12.10 5.22 -6.70
CA ALA A 24 -11.74 4.62 -7.98
C ALA A 24 -10.74 5.48 -8.77
N CYS A 25 -11.05 6.77 -8.92
CA CYS A 25 -10.21 7.71 -9.67
C CYS A 25 -8.85 7.91 -9.01
N VAL A 26 -8.78 8.03 -7.68
CA VAL A 26 -7.51 8.17 -6.95
C VAL A 26 -6.72 6.86 -6.94
N PHE A 27 -7.39 5.73 -6.80
CA PHE A 27 -6.77 4.39 -6.87
C PHE A 27 -6.14 4.15 -8.25
N VAL A 28 -6.89 4.43 -9.31
CA VAL A 28 -6.41 4.37 -10.70
C VAL A 28 -5.30 5.41 -10.94
N ALA A 29 -5.44 6.64 -10.44
CA ALA A 29 -4.40 7.65 -10.58
C ALA A 29 -3.10 7.29 -9.86
N VAL A 30 -3.15 6.72 -8.66
CA VAL A 30 -1.95 6.29 -7.92
C VAL A 30 -1.30 5.07 -8.58
N LEU A 31 -2.08 4.14 -9.13
CA LEU A 31 -1.56 3.01 -9.93
C LEU A 31 -0.90 3.49 -11.23
N LEU A 32 -1.50 4.47 -11.92
CA LEU A 32 -0.97 5.04 -13.16
C LEU A 32 0.26 5.93 -12.92
N LEU A 33 0.25 6.76 -11.87
CA LEU A 33 1.36 7.64 -11.51
C LEU A 33 2.52 6.89 -10.83
N GLY A 34 2.23 5.78 -10.16
CA GLY A 34 3.17 5.02 -9.33
C GLY A 34 4.16 4.12 -10.08
N SER A 35 4.49 4.39 -11.35
CA SER A 35 5.31 3.49 -12.21
C SER A 35 4.75 2.06 -12.37
N GLN A 36 3.50 1.83 -11.96
CA GLN A 36 2.87 0.50 -11.88
C GLN A 36 1.93 0.18 -13.06
N ASN A 37 1.91 1.00 -14.12
CA ASN A 37 1.10 0.73 -15.31
C ASN A 37 1.45 -0.65 -15.93
N LEU A 38 2.73 -1.04 -15.88
CA LEU A 38 3.19 -2.36 -16.31
C LEU A 38 2.57 -3.53 -15.53
N LEU A 39 2.22 -3.32 -14.26
CA LEU A 39 1.56 -4.36 -13.45
C LEU A 39 0.14 -4.65 -13.95
N LEU A 40 -0.57 -3.65 -14.50
CA LEU A 40 -1.92 -3.82 -15.04
C LEU A 40 -1.95 -4.64 -16.34
N HIS A 41 -0.81 -4.79 -17.01
CA HIS A 41 -0.68 -5.68 -18.17
C HIS A 41 -0.56 -7.16 -17.79
N LEU A 42 -0.31 -7.45 -16.52
CA LEU A 42 -0.26 -8.80 -15.99
C LEU A 42 -1.65 -9.21 -15.47
N PRO A 43 -2.13 -10.44 -15.78
CA PRO A 43 -3.48 -10.86 -15.43
C PRO A 43 -3.69 -10.97 -13.92
N GLY A 44 -2.69 -11.46 -13.17
CA GLY A 44 -2.75 -11.62 -11.72
C GLY A 44 -2.95 -10.29 -10.97
N PRO A 45 -2.05 -9.30 -11.15
CA PRO A 45 -2.19 -8.00 -10.52
C PRO A 45 -3.46 -7.26 -10.97
N ALA A 46 -3.85 -7.34 -12.25
CA ALA A 46 -5.10 -6.77 -12.73
C ALA A 46 -6.34 -7.34 -12.01
N LEU A 47 -6.40 -8.66 -11.82
CA LEU A 47 -7.47 -9.33 -11.06
C LEU A 47 -7.43 -8.97 -9.57
N MET A 48 -6.25 -8.79 -8.98
CA MET A 48 -6.14 -8.38 -7.57
C MET A 48 -6.58 -6.93 -7.36
N VAL A 49 -6.22 -6.04 -8.29
CA VAL A 49 -6.65 -4.64 -8.30
C VAL A 49 -8.17 -4.55 -8.30
N THR A 50 -8.85 -5.33 -9.15
CA THR A 50 -10.32 -5.35 -9.18
C THR A 50 -10.92 -5.93 -7.91
N ALA A 51 -10.35 -7.02 -7.38
CA ALA A 51 -10.80 -7.62 -6.12
C ALA A 51 -10.64 -6.66 -4.92
N LEU A 52 -9.48 -6.02 -4.79
CA LEU A 52 -9.21 -5.01 -3.76
C LEU A 52 -10.13 -3.79 -3.92
N PHE A 53 -10.39 -3.38 -5.16
CA PHE A 53 -11.31 -2.27 -5.43
C PHE A 53 -12.74 -2.60 -4.97
N SER A 54 -13.28 -3.77 -5.34
CA SER A 54 -14.57 -4.24 -4.84
C SER A 54 -14.61 -4.38 -3.31
N PHE A 55 -13.52 -4.87 -2.72
CA PHE A 55 -13.36 -4.95 -1.28
C PHE A 55 -13.41 -3.57 -0.60
N PHE A 56 -12.68 -2.58 -1.12
CA PHE A 56 -12.69 -1.22 -0.56
C PHE A 56 -14.06 -0.56 -0.67
N ILE A 57 -14.78 -0.77 -1.78
CA ILE A 57 -16.18 -0.33 -1.91
C ILE A 57 -17.02 -0.94 -0.79
N ALA A 58 -16.95 -2.26 -0.58
CA ALA A 58 -17.71 -2.94 0.45
C ALA A 58 -17.40 -2.39 1.85
N VAL A 59 -16.12 -2.17 2.17
CA VAL A 59 -15.69 -1.58 3.45
C VAL A 59 -16.30 -0.19 3.65
N CYS A 60 -16.32 0.64 2.60
CA CYS A 60 -16.90 1.98 2.68
C CYS A 60 -18.42 1.96 2.89
N LEU A 61 -19.12 1.08 2.18
CA LEU A 61 -20.56 0.89 2.34
C LEU A 61 -20.91 0.42 3.77
N ILE A 62 -20.19 -0.56 4.29
CA ILE A 62 -20.39 -1.10 5.64
C ILE A 62 -20.07 -0.04 6.70
N ALA A 63 -18.95 0.67 6.56
CA ALA A 63 -18.57 1.74 7.48
C ALA A 63 -19.62 2.86 7.49
N GLY A 64 -20.17 3.22 6.33
CA GLY A 64 -21.22 4.23 6.21
C GLY A 64 -22.47 3.82 6.97
N TYR A 65 -22.96 2.61 6.66
CA TYR A 65 -24.11 2.01 7.34
C TYR A 65 -23.94 1.95 8.86
N PHE A 66 -22.76 1.53 9.32
CA PHE A 66 -22.44 1.48 10.74
C PHE A 66 -22.47 2.86 11.39
N THR A 67 -21.82 3.85 10.78
CA THR A 67 -21.80 5.22 11.33
C THR A 67 -23.17 5.88 11.33
N ASP A 68 -24.01 5.59 10.33
CA ASP A 68 -25.37 6.12 10.25
C ASP A 68 -26.24 5.52 11.36
N ARG A 69 -26.18 4.20 11.57
CA ARG A 69 -26.88 3.54 12.68
C ARG A 69 -26.42 4.04 14.04
N LEU A 70 -25.13 4.26 14.21
CA LEU A 70 -24.57 4.78 15.46
C LEU A 70 -25.02 6.24 15.72
N ALA A 71 -25.04 7.07 14.68
CA ALA A 71 -25.53 8.45 14.77
C ALA A 71 -27.02 8.51 15.15
N VAL A 72 -27.84 7.65 14.54
CA VAL A 72 -29.27 7.52 14.85
C VAL A 72 -29.49 7.01 16.27
N ALA A 73 -28.80 5.94 16.68
CA ALA A 73 -28.93 5.35 18.00
C ALA A 73 -28.55 6.33 19.14
N MET A 74 -27.53 7.17 18.91
CA MET A 74 -27.10 8.16 19.89
C MET A 74 -27.79 9.53 19.77
N GLN A 75 -28.73 9.69 18.83
CA GLN A 75 -29.40 10.98 18.53
C GLN A 75 -28.41 12.13 18.27
N ILE A 76 -27.23 11.83 17.69
CA ILE A 76 -26.18 12.82 17.47
C ILE A 76 -26.46 13.55 16.16
N CYS A 77 -27.03 14.75 16.25
CA CYS A 77 -27.26 15.63 15.09
C CYS A 77 -26.04 16.47 14.69
N TYR A 78 -24.87 16.27 15.29
CA TYR A 78 -23.69 17.10 15.04
C TYR A 78 -22.92 16.67 13.79
N PRO A 79 -22.82 17.53 12.75
CA PRO A 79 -22.09 17.21 11.52
C PRO A 79 -20.64 16.86 11.78
N THR A 80 -20.05 17.47 12.81
CA THR A 80 -18.68 17.28 13.26
C THR A 80 -18.42 15.87 13.77
N PHE A 81 -19.29 15.27 14.59
CA PHE A 81 -19.08 13.92 15.11
C PHE A 81 -18.98 12.89 13.98
N VAL A 82 -19.90 12.98 13.01
CA VAL A 82 -19.89 12.03 11.89
C VAL A 82 -18.75 12.31 10.91
N LEU A 83 -18.31 13.57 10.80
CA LEU A 83 -17.11 13.92 10.03
C LEU A 83 -15.86 13.22 10.54
N TRP A 84 -15.77 12.95 11.84
CA TRP A 84 -14.65 12.21 12.45
C TRP A 84 -14.90 10.71 12.49
N CYS A 85 -16.11 10.29 12.85
CA CYS A 85 -16.44 8.89 13.06
C CYS A 85 -16.30 8.07 11.77
N TYR A 86 -16.79 8.59 10.64
CA TYR A 86 -16.78 7.85 9.37
C TYR A 86 -15.36 7.59 8.82
N PRO A 87 -14.48 8.59 8.61
CA PRO A 87 -13.11 8.34 8.19
C PRO A 87 -12.35 7.46 9.17
N MET A 88 -12.50 7.66 10.49
CA MET A 88 -11.83 6.82 11.48
C MET A 88 -12.28 5.37 11.41
N THR A 89 -13.58 5.12 11.17
CA THR A 89 -14.13 3.77 11.02
C THR A 89 -13.60 3.13 9.73
N VAL A 90 -13.57 3.87 8.61
CA VAL A 90 -13.02 3.39 7.34
C VAL A 90 -11.53 3.08 7.46
N VAL A 91 -10.71 4.01 7.99
CA VAL A 91 -9.26 3.81 8.18
C VAL A 91 -9.00 2.62 9.11
N SER A 92 -9.74 2.51 10.21
CA SER A 92 -9.59 1.40 11.15
C SER A 92 -9.96 0.06 10.51
N ALA A 93 -11.09 0.01 9.78
CA ALA A 93 -11.53 -1.19 9.08
C ALA A 93 -10.52 -1.61 8.01
N VAL A 94 -10.05 -0.69 7.17
CA VAL A 94 -9.03 -0.96 6.15
C VAL A 94 -7.73 -1.45 6.81
N THR A 95 -7.29 -0.80 7.89
CA THR A 95 -6.05 -1.18 8.60
C THR A 95 -6.14 -2.57 9.23
N VAL A 96 -7.24 -2.87 9.92
CA VAL A 96 -7.49 -4.18 10.53
C VAL A 96 -7.60 -5.25 9.46
N CYS A 97 -8.35 -5.00 8.38
CA CYS A 97 -8.48 -5.94 7.27
C CYS A 97 -7.15 -6.13 6.54
N ALA A 98 -6.35 -5.09 6.33
CA ALA A 98 -5.01 -5.21 5.73
C ALA A 98 -4.09 -6.05 6.62
N TRP A 99 -4.11 -5.81 7.92
CA TRP A 99 -3.32 -6.57 8.89
C TRP A 99 -3.75 -8.04 8.96
N LEU A 100 -5.05 -8.32 8.99
CA LEU A 100 -5.59 -9.68 8.95
C LEU A 100 -5.29 -10.34 7.61
N PHE A 101 -5.53 -9.66 6.49
CA PHE A 101 -5.28 -10.20 5.16
C PHE A 101 -3.80 -10.52 4.97
N LEU A 102 -2.90 -9.56 5.17
CA LEU A 102 -1.46 -9.76 4.99
C LEU A 102 -0.86 -10.68 6.07
N GLY A 103 -1.37 -10.65 7.29
CA GLY A 103 -0.91 -11.50 8.39
C GLY A 103 -1.35 -12.95 8.24
N LEU A 104 -2.66 -13.17 8.03
CA LEU A 104 -3.28 -14.49 7.98
C LEU A 104 -3.02 -15.17 6.63
N SER A 105 -3.00 -14.44 5.51
CA SER A 105 -2.71 -15.03 4.20
C SER A 105 -1.32 -15.66 4.15
N ASN A 106 -0.32 -15.00 4.73
CA ASN A 106 1.05 -15.55 4.80
C ASN A 106 1.12 -16.81 5.66
N TYR A 107 0.27 -16.94 6.68
CA TYR A 107 0.20 -18.13 7.51
C TYR A 107 -0.53 -19.29 6.80
N LEU A 108 -1.62 -18.99 6.09
CA LEU A 108 -2.48 -20.00 5.45
C LEU A 108 -1.96 -20.47 4.08
N LEU A 109 -1.47 -19.55 3.26
CA LEU A 109 -1.10 -19.79 1.85
C LEU A 109 0.41 -20.00 1.70
N GLY A 110 1.19 -19.69 2.73
CA GLY A 110 2.65 -19.68 2.67
C GLY A 110 3.20 -18.38 2.07
N ARG A 111 4.46 -18.06 2.41
CA ARG A 111 5.05 -16.74 2.12
C ARG A 111 5.28 -16.46 0.62
N GLY A 112 5.57 -17.48 -0.19
CA GLY A 112 5.80 -17.34 -1.64
C GLY A 112 4.54 -17.41 -2.52
N PHE A 113 3.34 -17.56 -1.93
CA PHE A 113 2.12 -17.70 -2.71
C PHE A 113 1.81 -16.45 -3.53
N TRP A 114 1.90 -15.27 -2.92
CA TRP A 114 1.49 -14.03 -3.56
C TRP A 114 2.40 -13.61 -4.70
N SER A 115 3.72 -13.80 -4.57
CA SER A 115 4.66 -13.57 -5.66
C SER A 115 4.34 -14.48 -6.84
N ASN A 116 4.16 -15.78 -6.58
CA ASN A 116 3.85 -16.76 -7.63
C ASN A 116 2.50 -16.47 -8.31
N TRP A 117 1.45 -16.21 -7.54
CA TRP A 117 0.11 -16.00 -8.07
C TRP A 117 -0.02 -14.66 -8.82
N LEU A 118 0.60 -13.59 -8.31
CA LEU A 118 0.66 -12.31 -9.03
C LEU A 118 1.63 -12.36 -10.20
N GLY A 119 2.53 -13.35 -10.24
CA GLY A 119 3.63 -13.37 -11.18
C GLY A 119 4.54 -12.16 -11.00
N LEU A 120 4.82 -11.72 -9.77
CA LEU A 120 5.68 -10.57 -9.48
C LEU A 120 6.84 -10.96 -8.57
N THR A 121 7.98 -10.27 -8.69
CA THR A 121 9.07 -10.38 -7.71
C THR A 121 8.55 -10.08 -6.30
N GLY A 122 9.18 -10.61 -5.26
CA GLY A 122 8.87 -10.31 -3.86
C GLY A 122 8.91 -8.80 -3.57
N GLN A 123 9.82 -8.08 -4.22
CA GLN A 123 9.90 -6.62 -4.12
C GLN A 123 8.70 -5.92 -4.75
N ASP A 124 8.32 -6.30 -5.97
CA ASP A 124 7.19 -5.69 -6.68
C ASP A 124 5.86 -6.09 -6.06
N THR A 125 5.73 -7.33 -5.55
CA THR A 125 4.59 -7.80 -4.77
C THR A 125 4.39 -6.96 -3.50
N THR A 126 5.45 -6.70 -2.76
CA THR A 126 5.39 -5.88 -1.54
C THR A 126 5.01 -4.44 -1.88
N SER A 127 5.62 -3.89 -2.93
CA SER A 127 5.35 -2.52 -3.41
C SER A 127 3.92 -2.37 -3.93
N PHE A 128 3.40 -3.40 -4.60
CA PHE A 128 2.03 -3.47 -5.11
C PHE A 128 1.01 -3.38 -3.97
N PHE A 129 1.09 -4.28 -2.98
CA PHE A 129 0.16 -4.23 -1.84
C PHE A 129 0.28 -2.92 -1.06
N PHE A 130 1.51 -2.44 -0.83
CA PHE A 130 1.72 -1.15 -0.16
C PHE A 130 1.05 0.00 -0.92
N ALA A 131 1.25 0.09 -2.24
CA ALA A 131 0.65 1.13 -3.08
C ALA A 131 -0.88 1.05 -3.07
N CYS A 132 -1.47 -0.15 -3.13
CA CYS A 132 -2.91 -0.35 -3.08
C CYS A 132 -3.54 0.08 -1.74
N PHE A 133 -2.91 -0.20 -0.60
CA PHE A 133 -3.42 0.25 0.69
C PHE A 133 -3.13 1.74 0.94
N ALA A 134 -1.97 2.23 0.53
CA ALA A 134 -1.61 3.64 0.66
C ALA A 134 -2.51 4.55 -0.19
N SER A 135 -2.87 4.15 -1.40
CA SER A 135 -3.77 4.92 -2.26
C SER A 135 -5.16 5.07 -1.63
N MET A 136 -5.67 4.03 -0.96
CA MET A 136 -6.92 4.10 -0.21
C MET A 136 -6.82 5.07 0.98
N LEU A 137 -5.72 5.05 1.73
CA LEU A 137 -5.50 6.00 2.82
C LEU A 137 -5.43 7.46 2.32
N ILE A 138 -4.76 7.70 1.18
CA ILE A 138 -4.71 9.01 0.54
C ILE A 138 -6.11 9.45 0.11
N ALA A 139 -6.88 8.56 -0.52
CA ALA A 139 -8.25 8.85 -0.95
C ALA A 139 -9.15 9.25 0.23
N VAL A 140 -9.10 8.50 1.33
CA VAL A 140 -9.86 8.81 2.56
C VAL A 140 -9.41 10.15 3.15
N THR A 141 -8.10 10.45 3.15
CA THR A 141 -7.56 11.71 3.68
C THR A 141 -7.99 12.91 2.84
N LEU A 142 -7.92 12.82 1.50
CA LEU A 142 -8.38 13.87 0.59
C LEU A 142 -9.88 14.11 0.72
N GLN A 143 -10.67 13.05 0.84
CA GLN A 143 -12.11 13.16 1.05
C GLN A 143 -12.44 13.81 2.40
N PHE A 144 -11.68 13.47 3.44
CA PHE A 144 -11.82 14.10 4.74
C PHE A 144 -11.52 15.61 4.67
N ALA A 145 -10.42 15.99 3.99
CA ALA A 145 -10.08 17.39 3.78
C ALA A 145 -11.18 18.15 3.00
N SER A 146 -11.72 17.57 1.92
CA SER A 146 -12.84 18.13 1.17
C SER A 146 -14.11 18.28 2.05
N SER A 147 -14.42 17.26 2.86
CA SER A 147 -15.58 17.28 3.76
C SER A 147 -15.46 18.37 4.83
N ILE A 148 -14.24 18.62 5.35
CA ILE A 148 -13.98 19.73 6.28
C ILE A 148 -14.33 21.06 5.62
N ILE A 149 -13.89 21.30 4.38
CA ILE A 149 -14.16 22.55 3.66
C ILE A 149 -15.67 22.77 3.50
N HIS A 150 -16.43 21.74 3.12
CA HIS A 150 -17.88 21.83 3.00
C HIS A 150 -18.57 22.12 4.33
N VAL A 151 -18.15 21.48 5.42
CA VAL A 151 -18.72 21.78 6.76
C VAL A 151 -18.34 23.17 7.22
N PHE A 152 -17.14 23.66 6.92
CA PHE A 152 -16.75 25.02 7.22
C PHE A 152 -17.63 26.05 6.48
N ASN A 153 -17.87 25.82 5.18
CA ASN A 153 -18.78 26.65 4.38
C ASN A 153 -20.21 26.63 4.93
N TRP A 154 -20.71 25.45 5.34
CA TRP A 154 -22.02 25.30 5.96
C TRP A 154 -22.14 26.06 7.29
N ILE A 155 -21.10 26.02 8.14
CA ILE A 155 -21.05 26.80 9.39
C ILE A 155 -21.16 28.31 9.09
N LEU A 156 -20.46 28.78 8.07
CA LEU A 156 -20.50 30.19 7.64
C LEU A 156 -21.88 30.58 7.06
N GLU A 157 -22.52 29.70 6.29
CA GLU A 157 -23.84 29.94 5.71
C GLU A 157 -24.96 30.00 6.75
N ILE A 158 -24.97 29.09 7.73
CA ILE A 158 -25.96 29.14 8.82
C ILE A 158 -25.80 30.41 9.66
N SER A 159 -24.56 30.83 9.93
CA SER A 159 -24.28 32.10 10.60
C SER A 159 -24.90 33.28 9.85
N ARG A 160 -24.75 33.32 8.52
CA ARG A 160 -25.35 34.36 7.66
C ARG A 160 -26.87 34.28 7.61
N GLY A 161 -27.45 33.08 7.47
CA GLY A 161 -28.89 32.87 7.42
C GLY A 161 -29.61 33.24 8.72
N ASN A 162 -29.01 32.93 9.88
CA ASN A 162 -29.55 33.36 11.18
C ASN A 162 -29.47 34.88 11.36
N ALA A 163 -28.38 35.52 10.94
CA ALA A 163 -28.28 36.98 10.97
C ALA A 163 -29.34 37.65 10.09
N GLN A 164 -29.57 37.10 8.89
CA GLN A 164 -30.63 37.57 7.99
C GLN A 164 -32.03 37.36 8.57
N LYS A 165 -32.32 36.20 9.16
CA LYS A 165 -33.63 35.90 9.76
C LYS A 165 -33.94 36.83 10.95
N ILE A 166 -32.95 37.12 11.80
CA ILE A 166 -33.06 38.09 12.89
C ILE A 166 -33.32 39.50 12.34
N SER A 167 -32.59 39.92 11.29
CA SER A 167 -32.85 41.23 10.67
C SER A 167 -34.24 41.34 10.05
N LEU A 168 -34.77 40.24 9.50
CA LEU A 168 -36.05 40.20 8.80
C LEU A 168 -37.24 40.15 9.78
N GLU A 169 -37.07 39.51 10.95
CA GLU A 169 -38.03 39.60 12.06
C GLU A 169 -38.06 40.99 12.71
N LEU A 170 -36.91 41.64 12.86
CA LEU A 170 -36.82 43.02 13.38
C LEU A 170 -37.41 44.07 12.42
N MET A 171 -37.53 43.75 11.13
CA MET A 171 -38.06 44.66 10.09
C MET A 171 -39.56 44.50 9.80
N LYS A 172 -40.28 43.57 10.45
CA LYS A 172 -41.74 43.44 10.24
C LYS A 172 -42.48 44.61 10.91
N PRO A 173 -43.34 45.35 10.19
CA PRO A 173 -44.13 46.43 10.78
C PRO A 173 -45.14 45.86 11.78
N ALA A 174 -45.15 46.44 12.98
CA ALA A 174 -46.05 46.05 14.07
C ALA A 174 -47.51 46.35 13.70
N VAL A 175 -48.25 45.33 13.31
CA VAL A 175 -49.70 45.40 13.11
C VAL A 175 -50.35 44.38 14.05
N GLU A 176 -50.87 44.91 15.16
CA GLU A 176 -51.77 44.32 16.20
C GLU A 176 -51.15 43.50 17.36
N PRO A 177 -51.89 43.41 18.51
CA PRO A 177 -51.76 44.23 19.71
C PRO A 177 -50.75 43.69 20.74
N GLN A 178 -50.29 44.57 21.64
CA GLN A 178 -49.20 44.40 22.60
C GLN A 178 -49.42 43.36 23.75
N GLY A 179 -50.15 42.28 23.53
CA GLY A 179 -50.43 41.26 24.57
C GLY A 179 -49.51 40.03 24.58
N ASP A 180 -48.94 39.64 23.44
CA ASP A 180 -48.29 38.31 23.28
C ASP A 180 -46.86 38.37 22.73
N LEU A 181 -46.35 39.59 22.48
CA LEU A 181 -45.00 39.82 21.95
C LEU A 181 -43.92 39.56 23.00
N GLY A 182 -44.22 39.81 24.28
CA GLY A 182 -43.34 39.52 25.41
C GLY A 182 -43.12 38.02 25.62
N ASP A 183 -44.21 37.25 25.63
CA ASP A 183 -44.19 35.78 25.77
C ASP A 183 -43.52 35.10 24.57
N THR A 184 -43.73 35.60 23.35
CA THR A 184 -43.03 35.08 22.16
C THR A 184 -41.54 35.44 22.15
N LEU A 185 -41.15 36.65 22.57
CA LEU A 185 -39.74 37.04 22.73
C LEU A 185 -39.05 36.26 23.86
N GLU A 186 -39.72 36.02 24.98
CA GLU A 186 -39.19 35.20 26.08
C GLU A 186 -39.06 33.73 25.66
N ARG A 187 -40.04 33.16 24.94
CA ARG A 187 -39.90 31.81 24.37
C ARG A 187 -38.77 31.72 23.35
N LEU A 188 -38.58 32.73 22.49
CA LEU A 188 -37.46 32.77 21.54
C LEU A 188 -36.12 32.92 22.26
N ARG A 189 -36.05 33.73 23.32
CA ARG A 189 -34.85 33.88 24.16
C ARG A 189 -34.53 32.61 24.91
N TYR A 190 -35.53 31.97 25.52
CA TYR A 190 -35.38 30.70 26.25
C TYR A 190 -34.96 29.57 25.31
N ASN A 191 -35.61 29.43 24.15
CA ASN A 191 -35.20 28.50 23.10
C ASN A 191 -33.78 28.82 22.60
N GLY A 192 -33.44 30.10 22.43
CA GLY A 192 -32.11 30.55 22.06
C GLY A 192 -31.04 30.17 23.09
N GLU A 193 -31.31 30.36 24.39
CA GLU A 193 -30.43 29.97 25.49
C GLU A 193 -30.30 28.46 25.62
N GLN A 194 -31.39 27.70 25.45
CA GLN A 194 -31.37 26.24 25.45
C GLN A 194 -30.58 25.68 24.25
N THR A 195 -30.72 26.30 23.08
CA THR A 195 -29.95 25.96 21.87
C THR A 195 -28.47 26.32 22.05
N LYS A 196 -28.16 27.45 22.68
CA LYS A 196 -26.79 27.86 23.01
C LYS A 196 -26.14 26.89 24.01
N ASN A 197 -26.88 26.47 25.03
CA ASN A 197 -26.41 25.53 26.06
C ASN A 197 -26.18 24.13 25.49
N SER A 198 -27.09 23.63 24.65
CA SER A 198 -26.91 22.34 23.97
C SER A 198 -25.72 22.36 22.99
N ARG A 199 -25.57 23.44 22.19
CA ARG A 199 -24.38 23.65 21.34
C ARG A 199 -23.09 23.68 22.16
N MET A 200 -23.06 24.42 23.26
CA MET A 200 -21.89 24.49 24.15
C MET A 200 -21.52 23.14 24.74
N ARG A 201 -22.50 22.35 25.22
CA ARG A 201 -22.26 20.99 25.74
C ARG A 201 -21.69 20.07 24.66
N ALA A 202 -22.27 20.07 23.47
CA ALA A 202 -21.77 19.25 22.36
C ALA A 202 -20.39 19.70 21.86
N THR A 203 -20.11 21.00 21.86
CA THR A 203 -18.78 21.53 21.50
C THR A 203 -17.73 21.04 22.51
N ARG A 204 -18.06 21.01 23.80
CA ARG A 204 -17.18 20.47 24.85
C ARG A 204 -16.97 18.97 24.69
N LEU A 205 -18.03 18.19 24.44
CA LEU A 205 -17.92 16.75 24.21
C LEU A 205 -17.11 16.42 22.95
N ASN A 206 -17.31 17.16 21.85
CA ASN A 206 -16.50 17.00 20.64
C ASN A 206 -15.04 17.36 20.89
N ARG A 207 -14.74 18.43 21.63
CA ARG A 207 -13.36 18.79 21.99
C ARG A 207 -12.71 17.71 22.85
N LEU A 208 -13.43 17.13 23.81
CA LEU A 208 -12.96 16.02 24.63
C LEU A 208 -12.72 14.75 23.82
N ALA A 209 -13.64 14.39 22.92
CA ALA A 209 -13.48 13.24 22.03
C ALA A 209 -12.28 13.43 21.09
N LEU A 210 -12.10 14.63 20.53
CA LEU A 210 -10.98 14.96 19.65
C LEU A 210 -9.65 14.92 20.40
N LEU A 211 -9.62 15.43 21.63
CA LEU A 211 -8.46 15.35 22.50
C LEU A 211 -8.14 13.89 22.89
N GLY A 212 -9.17 13.08 23.15
CA GLY A 212 -9.01 11.65 23.41
C GLY A 212 -8.43 10.89 22.22
N VAL A 213 -8.97 11.12 21.01
CA VAL A 213 -8.45 10.54 19.76
C VAL A 213 -7.03 11.02 19.49
N PHE A 214 -6.73 12.30 19.71
CA PHE A 214 -5.40 12.87 19.53
C PHE A 214 -4.38 12.28 20.51
N LEU A 215 -4.73 12.15 21.79
CA LEU A 215 -3.86 11.49 22.78
C LEU A 215 -3.66 10.02 22.44
N PHE A 216 -4.72 9.31 22.06
CA PHE A 216 -4.64 7.92 21.64
C PHE A 216 -3.74 7.74 20.41
N SER A 217 -3.89 8.60 19.39
CA SER A 217 -3.04 8.56 18.20
C SER A 217 -1.59 8.92 18.52
N LEU A 218 -1.33 9.87 19.41
CA LEU A 218 0.02 10.20 19.90
C LEU A 218 0.66 9.03 20.65
N THR A 219 -0.11 8.34 21.51
CA THR A 219 0.39 7.16 22.23
C THR A 219 0.67 6.00 21.29
N LEU A 220 -0.18 5.74 20.30
CA LEU A 220 0.05 4.72 19.27
C LEU A 220 1.25 5.06 18.39
N ALA A 221 1.36 6.30 17.92
CA ALA A 221 2.50 6.76 17.12
C ALA A 221 3.81 6.65 17.92
N SER A 222 3.81 7.10 19.18
CA SER A 222 4.96 6.99 20.07
C SER A 222 5.31 5.53 20.36
N TRP A 223 4.31 4.65 20.52
CA TRP A 223 4.52 3.22 20.70
C TRP A 223 5.23 2.58 19.50
N VAL A 224 4.76 2.90 18.29
CA VAL A 224 5.34 2.38 17.03
C VAL A 224 6.76 2.92 16.81
N VAL A 225 7.00 4.21 17.08
CA VAL A 225 8.28 4.88 16.83
C VAL A 225 9.33 4.53 17.88
N PHE A 226 9.00 4.50 19.18
CA PHE A 226 10.00 4.36 20.24
C PHE A 226 10.20 2.93 20.75
N PHE A 227 9.20 2.05 20.69
CA PHE A 227 9.29 0.71 21.31
C PHE A 227 9.66 -0.42 20.34
N ARG A 228 10.04 -0.11 19.09
CA ARG A 228 10.60 -1.10 18.15
C ARG A 228 11.96 -0.65 17.59
N PRO A 229 13.05 -0.71 18.38
CA PRO A 229 14.39 -0.32 17.93
C PRO A 229 14.84 -1.02 16.64
N ALA A 230 14.46 -2.29 16.46
CA ALA A 230 14.74 -3.04 15.23
C ALA A 230 14.07 -2.41 13.99
N LEU A 231 12.85 -1.88 14.13
CA LEU A 231 12.14 -1.21 13.03
C LEU A 231 12.84 0.09 12.63
N ILE A 232 13.31 0.87 13.62
CA ILE A 232 14.04 2.11 13.39
C ILE A 232 15.34 1.83 12.63
N LEU A 233 16.11 0.83 13.07
CA LEU A 233 17.36 0.44 12.41
C LEU A 233 17.12 -0.02 10.97
N TYR A 234 16.06 -0.80 10.73
CA TYR A 234 15.67 -1.24 9.40
C TYR A 234 15.35 -0.06 8.48
N TYR A 235 14.47 0.85 8.91
CA TYR A 235 14.10 2.02 8.10
C TYR A 235 15.26 3.00 7.91
N ARG A 236 16.14 3.14 8.90
CA ARG A 236 17.36 3.94 8.75
C ARG A 236 18.24 3.39 7.62
N ALA A 237 18.48 2.07 7.59
CA ALA A 237 19.25 1.45 6.53
C ALA A 237 18.58 1.63 5.16
N GLU A 238 17.26 1.44 5.07
CA GLU A 238 16.49 1.66 3.83
C GLU A 238 16.56 3.12 3.34
N ILE A 239 16.52 4.10 4.24
CA ILE A 239 16.70 5.51 3.88
C ILE A 239 18.12 5.75 3.36
N GLN A 240 19.14 5.22 4.04
CA GLN A 240 20.54 5.34 3.60
C GLN A 240 20.74 4.75 2.20
N LEU A 241 20.12 3.59 1.91
CA LEU A 241 20.16 2.98 0.58
C LEU A 241 19.49 3.85 -0.49
N ARG A 242 18.31 4.40 -0.18
CA ARG A 242 17.57 5.26 -1.12
C ARG A 242 18.23 6.59 -1.36
N THR A 243 19.02 7.09 -0.42
CA THR A 243 19.79 8.32 -0.60
C THR A 243 21.04 8.13 -1.46
N TYR A 244 21.43 6.89 -1.80
CA TYR A 244 22.63 6.54 -2.60
C TYR A 244 23.99 7.02 -2.04
N LEU A 245 24.00 7.75 -0.93
CA LEU A 245 25.20 8.40 -0.41
C LEU A 245 26.07 7.46 0.42
N GLU A 246 25.50 6.45 1.09
CA GLU A 246 26.25 5.60 2.03
C GLU A 246 25.81 4.11 2.04
N PRO A 247 26.08 3.34 0.96
CA PRO A 247 25.71 1.93 0.90
C PRO A 247 26.43 1.07 1.96
N ALA A 248 27.67 1.42 2.31
CA ALA A 248 28.42 0.73 3.36
C ALA A 248 27.81 0.96 4.76
N ALA A 249 27.36 2.19 5.05
CA ALA A 249 26.69 2.49 6.32
C ALA A 249 25.35 1.76 6.44
N ALA A 250 24.62 1.62 5.33
CA ALA A 250 23.40 0.83 5.30
C ALA A 250 23.67 -0.66 5.59
N TYR A 251 24.72 -1.23 4.99
CA TYR A 251 25.14 -2.61 5.27
C TYR A 251 25.47 -2.80 6.75
N GLU A 252 26.29 -1.91 7.33
CA GLU A 252 26.65 -1.97 8.75
C GLU A 252 25.44 -1.80 9.68
N THR A 253 24.48 -0.95 9.31
CA THR A 253 23.24 -0.77 10.07
C THR A 253 22.38 -2.02 10.06
N LEU A 254 22.29 -2.71 8.91
CA LEU A 254 21.60 -4.01 8.79
C LEU A 254 22.34 -5.13 9.52
N ARG A 255 23.68 -5.14 9.47
CA ARG A 255 24.52 -6.09 10.22
C ARG A 255 24.31 -5.93 11.72
N HIS A 256 24.35 -4.70 12.23
CA HIS A 256 24.08 -4.43 13.64
C HIS A 256 22.64 -4.81 14.03
N LEU A 257 21.66 -4.61 13.14
CA LEU A 257 20.29 -5.09 13.36
C LEU A 257 20.25 -6.62 13.47
N SER A 258 20.93 -7.35 12.58
CA SER A 258 20.89 -8.81 12.55
C SER A 258 21.61 -9.44 13.74
N GLU A 259 22.72 -8.84 14.19
CA GLU A 259 23.47 -9.26 15.38
C GLU A 259 22.69 -8.99 16.68
N ARG A 260 22.07 -7.80 16.79
CA ARG A 260 21.41 -7.38 18.04
C ARG A 260 19.99 -7.93 18.19
N PHE A 261 19.30 -8.20 17.09
CA PHE A 261 17.91 -8.68 17.09
C PHE A 261 17.75 -9.90 16.17
N PRO A 262 18.37 -11.05 16.50
CA PRO A 262 18.38 -12.24 15.64
C PRO A 262 16.97 -12.76 15.31
N ASP A 263 16.01 -12.58 16.23
CA ASP A 263 14.61 -13.02 16.08
C ASP A 263 13.70 -11.95 15.44
N TYR A 264 14.28 -10.95 14.77
CA TYR A 264 13.50 -9.93 14.08
C TYR A 264 12.60 -10.56 13.01
N ARG A 265 11.32 -10.15 12.99
CA ARG A 265 10.28 -10.73 12.12
C ARG A 265 10.67 -10.75 10.63
N TYR A 266 11.42 -9.76 10.16
CA TYR A 266 11.82 -9.60 8.76
C TYR A 266 13.32 -9.86 8.56
N MET A 267 13.89 -10.79 9.33
CA MET A 267 15.31 -11.13 9.24
C MET A 267 15.69 -11.72 7.88
N ASP A 268 14.74 -12.37 7.19
CA ASP A 268 14.90 -12.79 5.79
C ASP A 268 15.13 -11.58 4.87
N SER A 269 14.26 -10.57 4.93
CA SER A 269 14.43 -9.34 4.15
C SER A 269 15.75 -8.62 4.47
N VAL A 270 16.14 -8.57 5.75
CA VAL A 270 17.42 -7.97 6.18
C VAL A 270 18.60 -8.72 5.56
N THR A 271 18.60 -10.05 5.67
CA THR A 271 19.72 -10.88 5.19
C THR A 271 19.83 -10.84 3.67
N TYR A 272 18.69 -10.88 2.96
CA TYR A 272 18.65 -10.70 1.51
C TYR A 272 19.20 -9.32 1.12
N ARG A 273 18.73 -8.24 1.76
CA ARG A 273 19.19 -6.87 1.49
C ARG A 273 20.69 -6.71 1.73
N MET A 274 21.24 -7.31 2.77
CA MET A 274 22.69 -7.30 3.01
C MET A 274 23.47 -7.93 1.85
N ALA A 275 23.05 -9.11 1.38
CA ALA A 275 23.66 -9.76 0.21
C ALA A 275 23.53 -8.92 -1.06
N TRP A 276 22.36 -8.30 -1.25
CA TRP A 276 22.09 -7.42 -2.38
C TRP A 276 22.95 -6.16 -2.37
N ILE A 277 23.23 -5.55 -1.20
CA ILE A 277 24.13 -4.40 -1.09
C ILE A 277 25.56 -4.80 -1.50
N LEU A 278 26.03 -5.97 -1.05
CA LEU A 278 27.34 -6.50 -1.42
C LEU A 278 27.46 -6.68 -2.94
N ASP A 279 26.44 -7.27 -3.58
CA ASP A 279 26.38 -7.48 -5.03
C ASP A 279 26.30 -6.17 -5.82
N ARG A 280 25.32 -5.32 -5.52
CA ARG A 280 24.91 -4.21 -6.40
C ARG A 280 25.53 -2.86 -6.09
N ARG A 281 25.99 -2.64 -4.85
CA ARG A 281 26.47 -1.33 -4.38
C ARG A 281 27.93 -1.34 -4.00
N LEU A 282 28.39 -2.40 -3.34
CA LEU A 282 29.77 -2.51 -2.87
C LEU A 282 30.67 -3.30 -3.84
N ASN A 283 30.08 -4.00 -4.83
CA ASN A 283 30.79 -4.84 -5.80
C ASN A 283 31.67 -5.93 -5.14
N GLU A 284 31.30 -6.39 -3.95
CA GLU A 284 31.99 -7.45 -3.22
C GLU A 284 31.41 -8.82 -3.63
N PHE A 285 31.65 -9.21 -4.89
CA PHE A 285 30.91 -10.31 -5.53
C PHE A 285 31.06 -11.67 -4.83
N GLU A 286 32.25 -12.02 -4.35
CA GLU A 286 32.47 -13.30 -3.65
C GLU A 286 31.72 -13.35 -2.32
N LYS A 287 31.78 -12.27 -1.53
CA LYS A 287 31.03 -12.17 -0.27
C LYS A 287 29.52 -12.15 -0.52
N ALA A 288 29.08 -11.51 -1.60
CA ALA A 288 27.68 -11.50 -1.99
C ALA A 288 27.19 -12.91 -2.34
N ARG A 289 27.97 -13.67 -3.11
CA ARG A 289 27.70 -15.10 -3.40
C ARG A 289 27.51 -15.88 -2.10
N ASP A 290 28.49 -15.82 -1.22
CA ASP A 290 28.46 -16.59 0.04
C ASP A 290 27.28 -16.17 0.92
N SER A 291 26.92 -14.89 0.90
CA SER A 291 25.77 -14.34 1.62
C SER A 291 24.43 -14.86 1.06
N TYR A 292 24.25 -14.90 -0.27
CA TYR A 292 23.06 -15.47 -0.88
C TYR A 292 22.96 -16.98 -0.64
N GLU A 293 24.06 -17.73 -0.71
CA GLU A 293 24.05 -19.17 -0.39
C GLU A 293 23.67 -19.41 1.07
N THR A 294 24.21 -18.60 1.99
CA THR A 294 23.87 -18.66 3.42
C THR A 294 22.40 -18.32 3.65
N PHE A 295 21.86 -17.33 2.93
CA PHE A 295 20.45 -16.98 2.95
C PHE A 295 19.56 -18.19 2.57
N ILE A 296 19.86 -18.85 1.44
CA ILE A 296 19.10 -20.02 0.99
C ILE A 296 19.20 -21.19 1.97
N LYS A 297 20.39 -21.44 2.55
CA LYS A 297 20.57 -22.47 3.58
C LYS A 297 19.77 -22.18 4.85
N ARG A 298 19.70 -20.91 5.27
CA ARG A 298 19.06 -20.49 6.53
C ARG A 298 17.54 -20.42 6.41
N PHE A 299 17.01 -19.80 5.35
CA PHE A 299 15.58 -19.51 5.21
C PHE A 299 14.84 -20.46 4.28
N GLY A 300 15.57 -21.30 3.54
CA GLY A 300 15.03 -22.28 2.62
C GLY A 300 14.65 -21.71 1.26
N LYS A 301 14.44 -22.62 0.30
CA LYS A 301 14.16 -22.30 -1.11
C LYS A 301 12.72 -21.83 -1.37
N HIS A 302 11.83 -21.94 -0.39
CA HIS A 302 10.43 -21.50 -0.50
C HIS A 302 10.20 -20.13 0.16
N ASN A 303 11.27 -19.42 0.55
CA ASN A 303 11.17 -18.08 1.08
C ASN A 303 10.75 -17.08 -0.03
N VAL A 304 10.12 -15.96 0.36
CA VAL A 304 9.70 -14.89 -0.57
C VAL A 304 10.84 -14.39 -1.44
N TRP A 305 12.05 -14.30 -0.87
CA TRP A 305 13.24 -13.79 -1.56
C TRP A 305 14.11 -14.89 -2.18
N ALA A 306 13.68 -16.15 -2.11
CA ALA A 306 14.49 -17.27 -2.60
C ALA A 306 14.66 -17.20 -4.12
N ASP A 307 13.62 -16.80 -4.84
CA ASP A 307 13.65 -16.68 -6.29
C ASP A 307 14.67 -15.63 -6.75
N GLU A 308 14.66 -14.45 -6.12
CA GLU A 308 15.61 -13.37 -6.42
C GLU A 308 17.02 -13.68 -5.93
N ALA A 309 17.16 -14.37 -4.79
CA ALA A 309 18.46 -14.79 -4.30
C ALA A 309 19.10 -15.81 -5.24
N ILE A 310 18.34 -16.79 -5.74
CA ILE A 310 18.85 -17.77 -6.71
C ILE A 310 19.14 -17.09 -8.06
N ALA A 311 18.26 -16.21 -8.55
CA ALA A 311 18.52 -15.45 -9.77
C ALA A 311 19.76 -14.56 -9.65
N SER A 312 19.98 -13.94 -8.50
CA SER A 312 21.17 -13.15 -8.22
C SER A 312 22.43 -14.02 -8.19
N LEU A 313 22.37 -15.21 -7.59
CA LEU A 313 23.46 -16.19 -7.62
C LEU A 313 23.82 -16.61 -9.05
N VAL A 314 22.82 -16.93 -9.89
CA VAL A 314 23.03 -17.29 -11.29
C VAL A 314 23.71 -16.16 -12.06
N ARG A 315 23.15 -14.95 -11.96
CA ARG A 315 23.66 -13.76 -12.67
C ARG A 315 25.07 -13.40 -12.21
N LEU A 316 25.33 -13.42 -10.91
CA LEU A 316 26.64 -13.13 -10.35
C LEU A 316 27.68 -14.18 -10.77
N SER A 317 27.28 -15.46 -10.82
CA SER A 317 28.13 -16.55 -11.30
C SER A 317 28.49 -16.39 -12.78
N LEU A 318 27.53 -16.03 -13.64
CA LEU A 318 27.77 -15.84 -15.08
C LEU A 318 28.50 -14.55 -15.41
N ASP A 319 27.99 -13.42 -14.94
CA ASP A 319 28.38 -12.10 -15.46
C ASP A 319 29.59 -11.51 -14.72
N LYS A 320 29.86 -11.93 -13.47
CA LYS A 320 30.87 -11.31 -12.60
C LYS A 320 31.98 -12.26 -12.19
N LEU A 321 31.64 -13.50 -11.83
CA LEU A 321 32.61 -14.51 -11.40
C LEU A 321 33.09 -15.43 -12.52
N ASN A 322 32.48 -15.37 -13.71
CA ASN A 322 32.80 -16.21 -14.87
C ASN A 322 32.83 -17.72 -14.54
N ASN A 323 31.87 -18.17 -13.72
CA ASN A 323 31.72 -19.55 -13.29
C ASN A 323 30.40 -20.14 -13.84
N PRO A 324 30.38 -20.60 -15.11
CA PRO A 324 29.17 -21.12 -15.73
C PRO A 324 28.68 -22.44 -15.11
N ASP A 325 29.55 -23.23 -14.47
CA ASP A 325 29.15 -24.46 -13.78
C ASP A 325 28.25 -24.17 -12.58
N GLN A 326 28.61 -23.17 -11.79
CA GLN A 326 27.80 -22.74 -10.64
C GLN A 326 26.46 -22.14 -11.09
N ALA A 327 26.45 -21.43 -12.23
CA ALA A 327 25.22 -20.94 -12.83
C ALA A 327 24.29 -22.08 -13.29
N LEU A 328 24.84 -23.11 -13.94
CA LEU A 328 24.07 -24.30 -14.34
C LEU A 328 23.51 -25.08 -13.14
N TYR A 329 24.27 -25.14 -12.04
CA TYR A 329 23.80 -25.72 -10.79
C TYR A 329 22.58 -24.94 -10.24
N TRP A 330 22.72 -23.63 -10.03
CA TRP A 330 21.65 -22.82 -9.42
C TRP A 330 20.42 -22.68 -10.31
N THR A 331 20.58 -22.61 -11.63
CA THR A 331 19.44 -22.65 -12.57
C THR A 331 18.69 -23.98 -12.49
N SER A 332 19.40 -25.11 -12.36
CA SER A 332 18.76 -26.43 -12.20
C SER A 332 18.03 -26.53 -10.87
N GLU A 333 18.65 -26.03 -9.79
CA GLU A 333 18.01 -25.98 -8.47
C GLU A 333 16.73 -25.14 -8.49
N TYR A 334 16.74 -23.99 -9.18
CA TYR A 334 15.53 -23.17 -9.35
C TYR A 334 14.43 -23.94 -10.07
N LEU A 335 14.73 -24.49 -11.25
CA LEU A 335 13.75 -25.16 -12.09
C LEU A 335 13.18 -26.43 -11.44
N ASN A 336 13.94 -27.10 -10.58
CA ASN A 336 13.44 -28.23 -9.80
C ASN A 336 12.48 -27.82 -8.67
N THR A 337 12.67 -26.62 -8.11
CA THR A 337 11.93 -26.17 -6.92
C THR A 337 10.72 -25.31 -7.29
N SER A 338 10.86 -24.48 -8.32
CA SER A 338 9.88 -23.49 -8.81
C SER A 338 9.81 -23.52 -10.35
N PRO A 339 9.36 -24.63 -10.98
CA PRO A 339 9.34 -24.76 -12.45
C PRO A 339 8.42 -23.74 -13.13
N ASP A 340 7.34 -23.34 -12.46
CA ASP A 340 6.38 -22.34 -12.94
C ASP A 340 6.63 -20.94 -12.34
N GLY A 341 7.80 -20.75 -11.71
CA GLY A 341 8.17 -19.47 -11.11
C GLY A 341 8.47 -18.39 -12.15
N ILE A 342 8.38 -17.13 -11.74
CA ILE A 342 8.53 -15.95 -12.64
C ILE A 342 9.91 -15.93 -13.29
N MET A 343 10.93 -16.43 -12.57
CA MET A 343 12.29 -16.48 -13.09
C MET A 343 12.54 -17.71 -13.97
N ALA A 344 11.60 -18.66 -14.11
CA ALA A 344 11.84 -19.88 -14.87
C ALA A 344 12.23 -19.61 -16.35
N PRO A 345 11.53 -18.74 -17.11
CA PRO A 345 11.97 -18.37 -18.45
C PRO A 345 13.38 -17.75 -18.45
N HIS A 346 13.70 -16.93 -17.45
CA HIS A 346 15.04 -16.34 -17.29
C HIS A 346 16.10 -17.39 -17.00
N MET A 347 15.79 -18.43 -16.20
CA MET A 347 16.72 -19.54 -15.93
C MET A 347 17.08 -20.29 -17.22
N TYR A 348 16.13 -20.49 -18.13
CA TYR A 348 16.45 -21.10 -19.43
C TYR A 348 17.37 -20.21 -20.27
N LEU A 349 17.15 -18.89 -20.31
CA LEU A 349 18.06 -17.95 -20.98
C LEU A 349 19.47 -17.99 -20.36
N TYR A 350 19.56 -18.03 -19.03
CA TYR A 350 20.84 -18.16 -18.34
C TYR A 350 21.54 -19.49 -18.61
N ARG A 351 20.83 -20.62 -18.68
CA ARG A 351 21.39 -21.92 -19.06
C ARG A 351 21.94 -21.91 -20.48
N ILE A 352 21.20 -21.34 -21.42
CA ILE A 352 21.63 -21.18 -22.81
C ILE A 352 22.96 -20.39 -22.86
N ARG A 353 23.02 -19.25 -22.17
CA ARG A 353 24.24 -18.44 -22.09
C ARG A 353 25.39 -19.18 -21.42
N ALA A 354 25.14 -19.91 -20.33
CA ALA A 354 26.13 -20.70 -19.64
C ALA A 354 26.74 -21.79 -20.53
N TYR A 355 25.91 -22.53 -21.28
CA TYR A 355 26.37 -23.55 -22.22
C TYR A 355 27.16 -22.96 -23.39
N LYS A 356 26.79 -21.76 -23.87
CA LYS A 356 27.58 -21.04 -24.87
C LYS A 356 28.95 -20.64 -24.33
N GLN A 357 29.03 -20.07 -23.12
CA GLN A 357 30.32 -19.73 -22.49
C GLN A 357 31.21 -20.96 -22.28
N LYS A 358 30.62 -22.13 -22.05
CA LYS A 358 31.34 -23.41 -21.95
C LYS A 358 31.72 -24.04 -23.29
N ASN A 359 31.44 -23.39 -24.42
CA ASN A 359 31.61 -23.95 -25.77
C ASN A 359 30.88 -25.29 -25.98
N GLN A 360 29.65 -25.41 -25.45
CA GLN A 360 28.78 -26.59 -25.60
C GLN A 360 27.54 -26.25 -26.45
N PRO A 361 27.70 -26.02 -27.77
CA PRO A 361 26.63 -25.51 -28.62
C PRO A 361 25.44 -26.48 -28.77
N GLU A 362 25.69 -27.79 -28.76
CA GLU A 362 24.62 -28.81 -28.85
C GLU A 362 23.69 -28.75 -27.63
N LEU A 363 24.24 -28.56 -26.43
CA LEU A 363 23.47 -28.42 -25.20
C LEU A 363 22.73 -27.08 -25.17
N ALA A 364 23.38 -26.00 -25.61
CA ALA A 364 22.73 -24.70 -25.74
C ALA A 364 21.52 -24.76 -26.70
N GLN A 365 21.68 -25.44 -27.85
CA GLN A 365 20.60 -25.63 -28.83
C GLN A 365 19.45 -26.46 -28.26
N LYS A 366 19.75 -27.54 -27.53
CA LYS A 366 18.74 -28.36 -26.86
C LYS A 366 17.93 -27.56 -25.82
N GLU A 367 18.59 -26.72 -25.04
CA GLU A 367 17.91 -25.82 -24.10
C GLU A 367 17.05 -24.78 -24.83
N MET A 368 17.56 -24.19 -25.92
CA MET A 368 16.79 -23.26 -26.75
C MET A 368 15.50 -23.91 -27.27
N GLU A 369 15.58 -25.11 -27.83
CA GLU A 369 14.40 -25.83 -28.33
C GLU A 369 13.41 -26.14 -27.21
N THR A 370 13.91 -26.55 -26.05
CA THR A 370 13.07 -26.84 -24.88
C THR A 370 12.36 -25.57 -24.41
N ALA A 371 13.09 -24.47 -24.26
CA ALA A 371 12.54 -23.21 -23.79
C ALA A 371 11.57 -22.59 -24.80
N GLN A 372 11.84 -22.70 -26.10
CA GLN A 372 10.89 -22.30 -27.15
C GLN A 372 9.59 -23.10 -27.06
N ARG A 373 9.64 -24.43 -26.93
CA ARG A 373 8.41 -25.24 -26.79
C ARG A 373 7.55 -24.82 -25.59
N LEU A 374 8.17 -24.40 -24.49
CA LEU A 374 7.48 -24.02 -23.25
C LEU A 374 6.97 -22.57 -23.26
N TYR A 375 7.75 -21.63 -23.81
CA TYR A 375 7.55 -20.20 -23.57
C TYR A 375 7.42 -19.34 -24.84
N LEU A 376 7.41 -19.92 -26.06
CA LEU A 376 7.43 -19.15 -27.33
C LEU A 376 6.45 -17.97 -27.37
N ASN A 377 5.23 -18.17 -26.90
CA ASN A 377 4.15 -17.17 -26.97
C ASN A 377 4.01 -16.35 -25.67
N GLN A 378 4.92 -16.51 -24.71
CA GLN A 378 4.87 -15.81 -23.45
C GLN A 378 5.68 -14.51 -23.49
N LYS A 379 5.17 -13.51 -22.77
CA LYS A 379 5.94 -12.32 -22.43
C LYS A 379 6.71 -12.58 -21.15
N ILE A 380 7.99 -12.24 -21.14
CA ILE A 380 8.85 -12.29 -19.97
C ILE A 380 9.10 -10.90 -19.41
N GLN A 381 9.38 -10.84 -18.13
CA GLN A 381 9.61 -9.61 -17.40
C GLN A 381 11.05 -9.15 -17.59
N VAL A 382 11.26 -7.95 -18.12
CA VAL A 382 12.57 -7.32 -18.04
C VAL A 382 12.71 -6.75 -16.64
N ILE A 383 13.62 -7.33 -15.88
CA ILE A 383 13.89 -6.97 -14.49
C ILE A 383 15.22 -6.22 -14.43
N ASN A 384 15.22 -5.03 -13.82
CA ASN A 384 16.40 -4.21 -13.73
C ASN A 384 17.33 -4.64 -12.59
N SER A 385 18.39 -3.87 -12.36
CA SER A 385 19.36 -4.14 -11.30
C SER A 385 18.82 -4.01 -9.87
N GLU A 386 17.63 -3.44 -9.71
CA GLU A 386 16.95 -3.25 -8.43
C GLU A 386 15.84 -4.28 -8.22
N ASP A 387 15.81 -5.36 -9.02
CA ASP A 387 14.82 -6.43 -9.00
C ASP A 387 13.38 -5.92 -9.24
N ARG A 388 13.25 -4.85 -10.03
CA ARG A 388 11.98 -4.25 -10.45
C ARG A 388 11.66 -4.55 -11.89
N LEU A 389 10.40 -4.83 -12.15
CA LEU A 389 9.83 -4.85 -13.49
C LEU A 389 10.02 -3.47 -14.16
N ILE A 390 10.68 -3.47 -15.31
CA ILE A 390 10.85 -2.28 -16.15
C ILE A 390 10.18 -2.38 -17.51
N ASP A 391 10.01 -3.60 -18.04
CA ASP A 391 9.36 -3.81 -19.33
C ASP A 391 8.87 -5.26 -19.50
N LEU A 392 8.09 -5.54 -20.54
CA LEU A 392 7.66 -6.86 -20.95
C LEU A 392 8.10 -7.12 -22.40
N VAL A 393 8.91 -8.15 -22.61
CA VAL A 393 9.39 -8.55 -23.94
C VAL A 393 8.90 -9.94 -24.31
N SER A 394 8.76 -10.23 -25.60
CA SER A 394 8.51 -11.60 -26.07
C SER A 394 9.67 -12.50 -25.68
N PHE A 395 9.37 -13.71 -25.21
CA PHE A 395 10.41 -14.71 -24.98
C PHE A 395 11.19 -15.02 -26.27
N ALA A 396 10.51 -15.06 -27.42
CA ALA A 396 11.15 -15.31 -28.71
C ALA A 396 12.19 -14.23 -29.05
N ASP A 397 11.88 -12.96 -28.79
CA ASP A 397 12.80 -11.84 -29.02
C ASP A 397 14.01 -11.91 -28.08
N ALA A 398 13.78 -12.31 -26.82
CA ALA A 398 14.86 -12.50 -25.85
C ALA A 398 15.80 -13.65 -26.24
N VAL A 399 15.26 -14.78 -26.72
CA VAL A 399 16.07 -15.88 -27.26
C VAL A 399 16.85 -15.42 -28.50
N GLN A 400 16.22 -14.67 -29.41
CA GLN A 400 16.90 -14.14 -30.60
C GLN A 400 18.05 -13.19 -30.23
N ALA A 401 17.87 -12.38 -29.18
CA ALA A 401 18.95 -11.54 -28.66
C ALA A 401 20.12 -12.38 -28.13
N GLU A 402 19.86 -13.46 -27.39
CA GLU A 402 20.91 -14.39 -26.95
C GLU A 402 21.58 -15.13 -28.13
N ILE A 403 20.85 -15.41 -29.22
CA ILE A 403 21.42 -15.96 -30.46
C ILE A 403 22.41 -14.97 -31.06
N ASN A 404 21.99 -13.72 -31.25
CA ASN A 404 22.77 -12.68 -31.92
C ASN A 404 24.00 -12.25 -31.11
N ALA A 405 23.92 -12.27 -29.77
CA ALA A 405 25.03 -11.90 -28.89
C ALA A 405 26.25 -12.84 -28.98
N GLY A 406 26.09 -14.05 -29.53
CA GLY A 406 27.18 -15.01 -29.74
C GLY A 406 27.86 -14.94 -31.11
N LEU A 407 27.50 -13.97 -31.95
CA LEU A 407 28.09 -13.75 -33.29
C LEU A 407 29.11 -12.58 -33.32
N GLN A 408 29.46 -12.03 -32.15
CA GLN A 408 30.57 -11.09 -31.94
C GLN A 408 31.68 -11.79 -31.16
#